data_AF-A0A945B122-F1
#
_entry.id   AF-A0A945B122-F1
#
_cell.length_a   1.000
_cell.length_b   1.000
_cell.length_c   1.000
_cell.angle_alpha   90.00
_cell.angle_beta   90.00
_cell.angle_gamma   90.00
#
_symmetry.space_group_name_H-M   'P 1'
#
loop_
_entity.id
_entity.type
_entity.pdbx_description
1 polymer ?
#
loop_
_entity_poly.entity_id
_entity_poly.type
_entity_poly.pdbx_seq_one_letter_code
_entity_poly.pdbx_strand_id
1 'polypeptide(L)'
;MKYERMSKKQLLAAETFAYSYANYADHLGVNKRFDKYMPKDIDTIEKIVSAKKGAKELALKLGVTLDIAQDILTSYLTAKDIVTAKNAEASFRKGIKASILLSLESGLNSEEDIDKLVTQICYRTSDLAYLLDIEEKQLSDYSEELREEPDMD
;
A
#
# COMPACT_ATOMS: atom_id res chain seq x y z
N MET A 1 16.93 -2.98 -14.19
CA MET A 1 15.76 -2.44 -13.46
C MET A 1 14.64 -2.23 -14.46
N LYS A 2 13.52 -2.96 -14.32
CA LYS A 2 12.40 -2.92 -15.29
C LYS A 2 11.57 -1.63 -15.19
N TYR A 3 11.45 -1.08 -13.98
CA TYR A 3 10.63 0.09 -13.68
C TYR A 3 11.47 1.26 -13.18
N GLU A 4 10.98 2.49 -13.34
CA GLU A 4 11.58 3.65 -12.69
C GLU A 4 11.40 3.61 -11.17
N ARG A 5 12.39 4.11 -10.43
CA ARG A 5 12.32 4.20 -8.97
C ARG A 5 11.29 5.26 -8.55
N MET A 6 10.15 4.81 -8.05
CA MET A 6 9.16 5.62 -7.37
C MET A 6 9.72 6.32 -6.12
N SER A 7 9.32 7.57 -5.94
CA SER A 7 9.49 8.29 -4.67
C SER A 7 8.61 7.69 -3.57
N LYS A 8 8.96 7.95 -2.30
CA LYS A 8 8.14 7.56 -1.14
C LYS A 8 6.67 8.00 -1.27
N LYS A 9 6.42 9.19 -1.82
CA LYS A 9 5.05 9.70 -2.01
C LYS A 9 4.28 8.89 -3.06
N GLN A 10 4.95 8.45 -4.13
CA GLN A 10 4.34 7.60 -5.14
C GLN A 10 4.06 6.20 -4.59
N LEU A 11 4.95 5.64 -3.77
CA LEU A 11 4.68 4.38 -3.05
C LEU A 11 3.48 4.51 -2.10
N LEU A 12 3.42 5.59 -1.31
CA LEU A 12 2.26 5.88 -0.45
C LEU A 12 0.97 6.02 -1.25
N ALA A 13 1.02 6.72 -2.38
CA ALA A 13 -0.12 6.87 -3.28
C ALA A 13 -0.58 5.52 -3.84
N ALA A 14 0.36 4.68 -4.31
CA ALA A 14 0.04 3.35 -4.83
C ALA A 14 -0.68 2.50 -3.76
N GLU A 15 -0.12 2.40 -2.56
CA GLU A 15 -0.74 1.65 -1.46
C GLU A 15 -2.08 2.24 -1.02
N THR A 16 -2.15 3.56 -0.82
CA THR A 16 -3.35 4.23 -0.28
C THR A 16 -4.54 4.08 -1.23
N PHE A 17 -4.27 4.05 -2.54
CA PHE A 17 -5.30 3.95 -3.57
C PHE A 17 -5.38 2.57 -4.25
N ALA A 18 -4.82 1.53 -3.62
CA ALA A 18 -4.92 0.13 -4.03
C ALA A 18 -4.39 -0.19 -5.44
N TYR A 19 -3.25 0.40 -5.80
CA TYR A 19 -2.48 0.03 -6.99
C TYR A 19 -1.25 -0.79 -6.58
N SER A 20 -0.98 -1.90 -7.27
CA SER A 20 0.34 -2.53 -7.18
C SER A 20 1.42 -1.59 -7.68
N TYR A 21 2.62 -1.70 -7.14
CA TYR A 21 3.76 -0.85 -7.48
C TYR A 21 4.17 -0.96 -8.95
N ALA A 22 4.16 -2.18 -9.50
CA ALA A 22 4.42 -2.39 -10.91
C ALA A 22 3.39 -1.65 -11.78
N ASN A 23 2.10 -1.79 -11.46
CA ASN A 23 1.03 -1.10 -12.19
C ASN A 23 1.13 0.42 -12.03
N TYR A 24 1.42 0.93 -10.83
CA TYR A 24 1.60 2.37 -10.62
C TYR A 24 2.79 2.90 -11.42
N ALA A 25 3.92 2.18 -11.41
CA ALA A 25 5.13 2.57 -12.12
C ALA A 25 4.93 2.60 -13.64
N ASP A 26 4.17 1.67 -14.21
CA ASP A 26 3.83 1.64 -15.64
C ASP A 26 3.06 2.88 -16.12
N HIS A 27 2.43 3.62 -15.21
CA HIS A 27 1.64 4.81 -15.54
C HIS A 27 2.38 6.13 -15.30
N LEU A 28 3.61 6.09 -14.77
CA LEU A 28 4.42 7.29 -14.56
C LEU A 28 4.85 7.91 -15.90
N GLY A 29 4.83 9.24 -15.97
CA GLY A 29 5.14 10.01 -17.17
C GLY A 29 4.06 9.95 -18.26
N VAL A 30 3.07 9.06 -18.14
CA VAL A 30 1.97 8.89 -19.09
C VAL A 30 0.70 9.56 -18.57
N ASN A 31 0.42 9.44 -17.26
CA ASN A 31 -0.84 9.89 -16.68
C ASN A 31 -0.62 10.75 -15.43
N LYS A 32 -1.00 12.03 -15.55
CA LYS A 32 -0.93 13.05 -14.47
C LYS A 32 -1.58 12.63 -13.16
N ARG A 33 -2.52 11.68 -13.17
CA ARG A 33 -3.09 11.09 -11.95
C ARG A 33 -1.99 10.52 -11.05
N PHE A 34 -1.09 9.74 -11.63
CA PHE A 34 -0.01 9.04 -10.93
C PHE A 34 1.19 9.96 -10.64
N ASP A 35 1.47 10.91 -11.54
CA ASP A 35 2.60 11.83 -11.38
C ASP A 35 2.31 12.97 -10.41
N LYS A 36 1.06 13.46 -10.37
CA LYS A 36 0.73 14.75 -9.75
C LYS A 36 -0.44 14.69 -8.78
N TYR A 37 -1.58 14.11 -9.18
CA TYR A 37 -2.80 14.24 -8.38
C TYR A 37 -2.76 13.36 -7.13
N MET A 38 -2.53 12.07 -7.28
CA MET A 38 -2.45 11.16 -6.14
C MET A 38 -1.31 11.52 -5.17
N PRO A 39 -0.09 11.86 -5.62
CA PRO A 39 0.95 12.35 -4.70
C PRO A 39 0.56 13.64 -3.95
N LYS A 40 -0.21 14.53 -4.59
CA LYS A 40 -0.72 15.75 -3.93
C LYS A 40 -1.83 15.43 -2.92
N ASP A 41 -2.63 14.41 -3.17
CA ASP A 41 -3.62 13.94 -2.20
C ASP A 41 -2.91 13.34 -0.98
N ILE A 42 -1.82 12.58 -1.17
CA ILE A 42 -0.94 12.14 -0.07
C ILE A 42 -0.41 13.32 0.74
N ASP A 43 0.07 14.40 0.11
CA ASP A 43 0.50 15.61 0.83
C ASP A 43 -0.62 16.23 1.69
N THR A 44 -1.86 16.13 1.21
CA THR A 44 -3.02 16.64 1.93
C THR A 44 -3.33 15.74 3.12
N ILE A 45 -3.36 14.42 2.90
CA ILE A 45 -3.61 13.43 3.95
C ILE A 45 -2.53 13.51 5.04
N GLU A 46 -1.26 13.60 4.68
CA GLU A 46 -0.14 13.77 5.61
C GLU A 46 -0.33 14.97 6.53
N LYS A 47 -0.71 16.12 5.98
CA LYS A 47 -0.97 17.33 6.78
C LYS A 47 -2.13 17.14 7.76
N ILE A 48 -3.19 16.43 7.35
CA ILE A 48 -4.33 16.12 8.22
C ILE A 48 -3.89 15.21 9.37
N VAL A 49 -3.19 14.12 9.07
CA VAL A 49 -2.69 13.16 10.05
C VAL A 49 -1.70 13.81 11.02
N SER A 50 -0.72 14.59 10.51
CA SER A 50 0.25 15.30 11.36
C SER A 50 -0.38 16.35 12.26
N ALA A 51 -1.43 17.02 11.79
CA ALA A 51 -2.21 17.97 12.60
C ALA A 51 -3.20 17.28 13.56
N LYS A 52 -3.22 15.95 13.62
CA LYS A 52 -4.19 15.14 14.39
C LYS A 52 -5.65 15.50 14.07
N LYS A 53 -5.91 15.91 12.83
CA LYS A 53 -7.26 16.16 12.32
C LYS A 53 -7.87 14.86 11.80
N GLY A 54 -9.19 14.74 11.85
CA GLY A 54 -9.91 13.52 11.46
C GLY A 54 -10.55 13.60 10.06
N ALA A 55 -11.33 12.56 9.72
CA ALA A 55 -11.95 12.37 8.41
C ALA A 55 -12.84 13.54 7.96
N LYS A 56 -13.48 14.26 8.89
CA LYS A 56 -14.31 15.44 8.56
C LYS A 56 -13.52 16.54 7.86
N GLU A 57 -12.31 16.84 8.34
CA GLU A 57 -11.46 17.84 7.69
C GLU A 57 -10.93 17.30 6.35
N LEU A 58 -10.57 16.01 6.29
CA LEU A 58 -10.09 15.40 5.07
C LEU A 58 -11.15 15.44 3.96
N ALA A 59 -12.40 15.10 4.28
CA ALA A 59 -13.55 15.17 3.39
C ALA A 59 -13.68 16.56 2.74
N LEU A 60 -13.59 17.62 3.57
CA LEU A 60 -13.63 19.00 3.08
C LEU A 60 -12.45 19.35 2.17
N LYS A 61 -11.25 18.87 2.48
CA LYS A 61 -10.03 19.18 1.70
C LYS A 61 -9.97 18.44 0.36
N LEU A 62 -10.44 17.19 0.33
CA LEU A 62 -10.43 16.36 -0.88
C LEU A 62 -11.74 16.46 -1.68
N GLY A 63 -12.79 17.06 -1.11
CA GLY A 63 -14.09 17.17 -1.78
C GLY A 63 -14.81 15.81 -1.91
N VAL A 64 -14.64 14.94 -0.91
CA VAL A 64 -15.25 13.61 -0.86
C VAL A 64 -16.23 13.51 0.31
N THR A 65 -17.03 12.45 0.34
CA THR A 65 -17.93 12.17 1.45
C THR A 65 -17.16 11.74 2.71
N LEU A 66 -17.83 11.78 3.87
CA LEU A 66 -17.19 11.45 5.15
C LEU A 66 -16.75 9.97 5.21
N ASP A 67 -17.56 9.06 4.67
CA ASP A 67 -17.27 7.64 4.54
C ASP A 67 -16.01 7.41 3.68
N ILE A 68 -15.95 7.98 2.47
CA ILE A 68 -14.75 7.90 1.61
C ILE A 68 -13.52 8.48 2.33
N ALA A 69 -13.67 9.59 3.06
CA ALA A 69 -12.56 10.16 3.81
C ALA A 69 -12.10 9.28 4.99
N GLN A 70 -13.00 8.53 5.62
CA GLN A 70 -12.65 7.55 6.66
C GLN A 70 -11.86 6.41 6.05
N ASP A 71 -12.33 5.86 4.93
CA ASP A 71 -11.64 4.78 4.22
C ASP A 71 -10.25 5.22 3.77
N ILE A 72 -10.11 6.42 3.18
CA ILE A 72 -8.81 6.97 2.77
C ILE A 72 -7.87 7.13 3.96
N LEU A 73 -8.34 7.59 5.13
CA LEU A 73 -7.47 7.71 6.31
C LEU A 73 -6.99 6.35 6.79
N THR A 74 -7.88 5.36 6.85
CA THR A 74 -7.53 3.99 7.25
C THR A 74 -6.51 3.40 6.27
N SER A 75 -6.79 3.48 4.97
CA SER A 75 -5.88 3.03 3.90
C SER A 75 -4.53 3.73 3.98
N TYR A 76 -4.49 5.05 4.20
CA TYR A 76 -3.24 5.80 4.33
C TYR A 76 -2.41 5.38 5.55
N LEU A 77 -3.03 5.16 6.70
CA LEU A 77 -2.30 4.75 7.91
C LEU A 77 -1.67 3.37 7.71
N THR A 78 -2.41 2.44 7.10
CA THR A 78 -1.91 1.12 6.70
C THR A 78 -0.79 1.24 5.66
N ALA A 79 -0.99 2.03 4.61
CA ALA A 79 0.01 2.31 3.58
C ALA A 79 1.31 2.86 4.18
N LYS A 80 1.19 3.77 5.14
CA LYS A 80 2.35 4.35 5.83
C LYS A 80 3.14 3.29 6.60
N ASP A 81 2.46 2.38 7.29
CA ASP A 81 3.12 1.28 8.01
C ASP A 81 3.87 0.34 7.05
N ILE A 82 3.27 0.03 5.89
CA ILE A 82 3.87 -0.80 4.84
C ILE A 82 5.10 -0.10 4.20
N VAL A 83 4.91 1.11 3.67
CA VAL A 83 5.95 1.84 2.91
C VAL A 83 7.14 2.25 3.78
N THR A 84 6.93 2.41 5.09
CA THR A 84 8.01 2.76 6.02
C THR A 84 8.64 1.56 6.73
N ALA A 85 8.27 0.34 6.32
CA ALA A 85 8.94 -0.86 6.80
C ALA A 85 10.44 -0.83 6.50
N LYS A 86 11.20 -1.58 7.31
CA LYS A 86 12.67 -1.55 7.31
C LYS A 86 13.28 -1.98 5.97
N ASN A 87 12.64 -2.91 5.28
CA ASN A 87 13.11 -3.54 4.04
C ASN A 87 11.93 -4.14 3.24
N ALA A 88 12.20 -4.62 2.03
CA ALA A 88 11.21 -5.24 1.14
C ALA A 88 10.42 -6.39 1.79
N GLU A 89 11.09 -7.25 2.55
CA GLU A 89 10.47 -8.38 3.27
C GLU A 89 9.44 -7.90 4.30
N ALA A 90 9.82 -6.97 5.18
CA ALA A 90 8.94 -6.47 6.22
C ALA A 90 7.75 -5.70 5.62
N SER A 91 7.97 -4.97 4.51
CA SER A 91 6.91 -4.33 3.73
C SER A 91 5.94 -5.38 3.20
N PHE A 92 6.45 -6.47 2.62
CA PHE A 92 5.64 -7.56 2.08
C PHE A 92 4.80 -8.25 3.17
N ARG A 93 5.38 -8.62 4.31
CA ARG A 93 4.64 -9.23 5.44
C ARG A 93 3.52 -8.32 5.94
N LYS A 94 3.80 -7.03 6.14
CA LYS A 94 2.79 -6.03 6.54
C LYS A 94 1.68 -5.91 5.50
N GLY A 95 2.03 -5.87 4.22
CA GLY A 95 1.07 -5.80 3.12
C GLY A 95 0.16 -7.02 3.04
N ILE A 96 0.70 -8.23 3.14
CA ILE A 96 -0.08 -9.48 3.18
C ILE A 96 -1.01 -9.50 4.39
N LYS A 97 -0.50 -9.18 5.59
CA LYS A 97 -1.32 -9.12 6.81
C LYS A 97 -2.47 -8.13 6.65
N ALA A 98 -2.21 -6.94 6.11
CA ALA A 98 -3.24 -5.94 5.87
C ALA A 98 -4.31 -6.43 4.87
N SER A 99 -3.91 -7.08 3.79
CA SER A 99 -4.84 -7.67 2.82
C SER A 99 -5.73 -8.74 3.46
N ILE A 100 -5.17 -9.61 4.30
CA ILE A 100 -5.94 -10.65 5.01
C ILE A 100 -6.92 -10.02 6.00
N LEU A 101 -6.47 -9.05 6.81
CA LEU A 101 -7.33 -8.39 7.80
C LEU A 101 -8.50 -7.65 7.13
N LEU A 102 -8.23 -6.94 6.03
CA LEU A 102 -9.29 -6.26 5.27
C LEU A 102 -10.31 -7.26 4.70
N SER A 103 -9.85 -8.40 4.18
CA SER A 103 -10.75 -9.45 3.70
C SER A 103 -11.57 -10.07 4.83
N LEU A 104 -10.99 -10.27 6.01
CA LEU A 104 -11.73 -10.73 7.20
C LEU A 104 -12.81 -9.73 7.63
N GLU A 105 -12.49 -8.44 7.65
CA GLU A 105 -13.45 -7.36 7.96
C GLU A 105 -14.57 -7.27 6.93
N SER A 106 -14.26 -7.49 5.65
CA SER A 106 -15.23 -7.47 4.55
C SER A 106 -16.08 -8.74 4.46
N GLY A 107 -15.66 -9.81 5.14
CA GLY A 107 -16.26 -11.14 5.09
C GLY A 107 -15.61 -12.03 4.03
N LEU A 108 -15.11 -13.19 4.47
CA LEU A 108 -14.60 -14.28 3.61
C LEU A 108 -15.64 -15.41 3.55
N ASN A 109 -16.79 -15.15 2.95
CA ASN A 109 -17.97 -16.03 3.04
C ASN A 109 -18.18 -16.91 1.81
N SER A 110 -17.44 -16.66 0.74
CA SER A 110 -17.59 -17.34 -0.55
C SER A 110 -16.25 -17.61 -1.22
N GLU A 111 -16.26 -18.49 -2.23
CA GLU A 111 -15.10 -18.71 -3.10
C GLU A 111 -14.69 -17.42 -3.83
N GLU A 112 -15.64 -16.58 -4.22
CA GLU A 112 -15.34 -15.29 -4.86
C GLU A 112 -14.57 -14.35 -3.93
N ASP A 113 -14.86 -14.36 -2.63
CA ASP A 113 -14.13 -13.56 -1.65
C ASP A 113 -12.70 -14.08 -1.46
N ILE A 114 -12.52 -15.40 -1.51
CA ILE A 114 -11.21 -16.05 -1.50
C ILE A 114 -10.42 -15.67 -2.75
N ASP A 115 -11.02 -15.71 -3.93
CA ASP A 115 -10.37 -15.33 -5.19
C ASP A 115 -9.92 -13.86 -5.20
N LYS A 116 -10.73 -12.98 -4.61
CA LYS A 116 -10.35 -11.57 -4.39
C LYS A 116 -9.13 -11.47 -3.46
N LEU A 117 -9.11 -12.20 -2.35
CA LEU A 117 -7.95 -12.23 -1.45
C LEU A 117 -6.69 -12.78 -2.15
N VAL A 118 -6.81 -13.87 -2.91
CA VAL A 118 -5.71 -14.43 -3.71
C VAL A 118 -5.18 -13.37 -4.69
N THR A 119 -6.06 -12.64 -5.35
CA THR A 119 -5.67 -11.55 -6.26
C THR A 119 -4.88 -10.46 -5.51
N GLN A 120 -5.31 -10.06 -4.31
CA GLN A 120 -4.57 -9.10 -3.48
C GLN A 120 -3.18 -9.64 -3.10
N ILE A 121 -3.07 -10.92 -2.75
CA ILE A 121 -1.79 -11.57 -2.44
C ILE A 121 -0.87 -11.55 -3.68
N CYS A 122 -1.39 -11.83 -4.88
CA CYS A 122 -0.63 -11.74 -6.12
C CYS A 122 -0.12 -10.30 -6.38
N TYR A 123 -0.92 -9.27 -6.08
CA TYR A 123 -0.45 -7.89 -6.13
C TYR A 123 0.68 -7.64 -5.13
N ARG A 124 0.58 -8.14 -3.89
CA ARG A 124 1.67 -8.04 -2.91
C ARG A 124 2.95 -8.74 -3.36
N THR A 125 2.84 -9.88 -4.04
CA THR A 125 4.01 -10.55 -4.63
C THR A 125 4.63 -9.70 -5.75
N SER A 126 3.81 -9.05 -6.57
CA SER A 126 4.30 -8.10 -7.58
C SER A 126 4.99 -6.88 -6.94
N ASP A 127 4.47 -6.39 -5.81
CA ASP A 127 5.07 -5.28 -5.06
C ASP A 127 6.43 -5.68 -4.49
N LEU A 128 6.55 -6.89 -3.94
CA LEU A 128 7.82 -7.44 -3.47
C LEU A 128 8.84 -7.53 -4.59
N ALA A 129 8.47 -8.04 -5.77
CA ALA A 129 9.37 -8.10 -6.92
C ALA A 129 9.87 -6.71 -7.32
N TYR A 130 8.98 -5.70 -7.34
CA TYR A 130 9.37 -4.31 -7.58
C TYR A 130 10.36 -3.82 -6.52
N LEU A 131 10.12 -4.05 -5.23
CA LEU A 131 11.01 -3.58 -4.16
C LEU A 131 12.38 -4.27 -4.22
N LEU A 132 12.43 -5.57 -4.51
CA LEU A 132 13.68 -6.33 -4.69
C LEU A 132 14.53 -5.77 -5.84
N ASP A 133 13.90 -5.46 -6.97
CA ASP A 133 14.56 -4.82 -8.11
C ASP A 133 15.18 -3.47 -7.73
N ILE A 134 14.48 -2.68 -6.90
CA ILE A 134 14.92 -1.35 -6.46
C ILE A 134 16.02 -1.43 -5.37
N GLU A 135 16.00 -2.46 -4.54
CA GLU A 135 17.02 -2.73 -3.51
C GLU A 135 18.23 -3.47 -4.06
N GLU A 136 18.19 -3.91 -5.33
CA GLU A 136 19.19 -4.78 -5.96
C GLU A 136 19.40 -6.09 -5.17
N LYS A 137 18.30 -6.65 -4.66
CA LYS A 137 18.29 -7.88 -3.85
C LYS A 137 17.53 -9.00 -4.52
N GLN A 138 17.77 -10.22 -4.07
CA GLN A 138 17.04 -11.41 -4.45
C GLN A 138 16.11 -11.85 -3.33
N LEU A 139 15.05 -12.60 -3.68
CA LEU A 139 14.17 -13.20 -2.67
C LEU A 139 14.94 -14.10 -1.69
N SER A 140 15.99 -14.77 -2.18
CA SER A 140 16.85 -15.63 -1.38
C SER A 140 17.54 -14.89 -0.23
N ASP A 141 17.82 -13.60 -0.41
CA ASP A 141 18.48 -12.75 0.60
C ASP A 141 17.63 -12.52 1.84
N TYR A 142 16.33 -12.84 1.76
CA TYR A 142 15.35 -12.71 2.83
C TYR A 142 14.76 -14.06 3.27
N SER A 143 15.37 -15.19 2.89
CA SER A 143 14.79 -16.53 3.13
C SER A 143 14.66 -16.87 4.62
N GLU A 144 15.53 -16.35 5.47
CA GLU A 144 15.46 -16.57 6.92
C GLU A 144 14.32 -15.75 7.53
N GLU A 145 14.30 -14.44 7.24
CA GLU A 145 13.28 -13.52 7.70
C GLU A 145 11.89 -13.94 7.21
N LEU A 146 11.75 -14.45 5.98
CA LEU A 146 10.47 -14.95 5.44
C LEU A 146 9.97 -16.25 6.10
N ARG A 147 10.84 -17.00 6.78
CA ARG A 147 10.50 -18.22 7.52
C ARG A 147 10.41 -18.01 9.02
N GLU A 148 10.74 -16.82 9.51
CA GLU A 148 10.62 -16.45 10.91
C GLU A 148 9.15 -16.52 11.34
N GLU A 149 8.88 -17.36 12.35
CA GLU A 149 7.59 -17.45 13.01
C GLU A 149 7.46 -16.30 14.01
N PRO A 150 6.28 -15.68 14.16
CA PRO A 150 6.08 -14.70 15.22
C PRO A 150 6.28 -15.37 16.57
N ASP A 151 6.98 -14.69 17.49
CA ASP A 151 7.06 -15.11 18.88
C ASP A 151 5.64 -15.26 19.43
N MET A 152 5.26 -16.50 19.71
CA MET A 152 3.97 -16.83 20.33
C MET A 152 4.16 -16.79 21.85
N ASP A 153 3.83 -15.66 22.46
CA ASP A 153 3.63 -15.55 23.92
C ASP A 153 2.31 -16.23 24.35
#